data_AF-A0A1D2RY03-F1
#
_entry.id   AF-A0A1D2RY03-F1
#
_cell.length_a   1.000
_cell.length_b   1.000
_cell.length_c   1.000
_cell.angle_alpha   90.00
_cell.angle_beta   90.00
_cell.angle_gamma   90.00
#
_symmetry.space_group_name_H-M   'P 1'
#
loop_
_entity.id
_entity.type
_entity.pdbx_description
1 polymer ?
#
loop_
_entity_poly.entity_id
_entity_poly.type
_entity_poly.pdbx_seq_one_letter_code
_entity_poly.pdbx_strand_id
1 'polypeptide(L)'
;MNSLREFEHQLFRLDPAATDFLLRVDELVEAVPESDRNEGLIEPIFAFFEAHPLDDMGAPGTLVHLTEGFYPSYTERLLDSLRTQPSYNAILMANRILNGRLSDQERSKYMSALVETAKTPDLPRALQDLVHRFLERRRKLDAES
;
A
#
# COMPACT_ATOMS: atom_id res chain seq x y z
N MET A 1 16.36 21.38 -8.42
CA MET A 1 15.60 20.15 -8.71
C MET A 1 14.53 20.04 -7.63
N ASN A 2 13.28 19.71 -7.96
CA ASN A 2 12.20 19.61 -6.97
C ASN A 2 12.43 18.35 -6.11
N SER A 3 12.46 18.46 -4.78
CA SER A 3 12.73 17.35 -3.85
C SER A 3 11.82 16.15 -4.07
N LEU A 4 10.56 16.37 -4.48
CA LEU A 4 9.62 15.29 -4.82
C LEU A 4 10.06 14.51 -6.07
N ARG A 5 10.55 15.20 -7.09
CA ARG A 5 11.04 14.55 -8.32
C ARG A 5 12.33 13.78 -8.07
N GLU A 6 13.17 14.26 -7.17
CA GLU A 6 14.38 13.55 -6.78
C GLU A 6 14.03 12.29 -5.98
N PHE A 7 13.09 12.39 -5.03
CA PHE A 7 12.59 11.23 -4.30
C PHE A 7 12.02 10.16 -5.24
N GLU A 8 11.13 10.54 -6.16
CA GLU A 8 10.57 9.64 -7.17
C GLU A 8 11.68 8.99 -8.00
N HIS A 9 12.59 9.78 -8.56
CA HIS A 9 13.68 9.27 -9.38
C HIS A 9 14.58 8.28 -8.62
N GLN A 10 14.93 8.56 -7.36
CA GLN A 10 15.75 7.65 -6.56
C GLN A 10 14.97 6.40 -6.13
N LEU A 11 13.69 6.53 -5.78
CA LEU A 11 12.82 5.41 -5.42
C LEU A 11 12.75 4.38 -6.56
N PHE A 12 12.52 4.83 -7.79
CA PHE A 12 12.45 3.97 -8.98
C PHE A 12 13.80 3.38 -9.43
N ARG A 13 14.91 3.73 -8.77
CA ARG A 13 16.21 3.09 -8.99
C ARG A 13 16.49 1.98 -7.99
N LEU A 14 15.68 1.85 -6.95
CA LEU A 14 15.80 0.76 -5.99
C LEU A 14 15.28 -0.53 -6.60
N ASP A 15 15.96 -1.63 -6.29
CA ASP A 15 15.51 -2.99 -6.62
C ASP A 15 14.91 -3.61 -5.34
N PRO A 16 13.59 -3.87 -5.30
CA PRO A 16 12.93 -4.52 -4.17
C PRO A 16 13.50 -5.90 -3.81
N ALA A 17 14.13 -6.59 -4.75
CA ALA A 17 14.75 -7.89 -4.52
C ALA A 17 16.16 -7.77 -3.90
N ALA A 18 16.74 -6.57 -3.84
CA ALA A 18 18.05 -6.35 -3.26
C ALA A 18 18.04 -6.57 -1.74
N THR A 19 19.10 -7.20 -1.22
CA THR A 19 19.20 -7.51 0.22
C THR A 19 19.29 -6.25 1.10
N ASP A 20 19.80 -5.14 0.56
CA ASP A 20 19.88 -3.86 1.25
C ASP A 20 18.69 -2.94 0.95
N PHE A 21 17.65 -3.42 0.25
CA PHE A 21 16.51 -2.60 -0.17
C PHE A 21 15.89 -1.77 0.97
N LEU A 22 15.58 -2.40 2.11
CA LEU A 22 14.96 -1.71 3.25
C LEU A 22 15.86 -0.60 3.80
N LEU A 23 17.17 -0.86 3.90
CA LEU A 23 18.13 0.15 4.33
C LEU A 23 18.18 1.33 3.35
N ARG A 24 18.12 1.06 2.04
CA ARG A 24 18.11 2.11 1.01
C ARG A 24 16.84 2.95 1.02
N VAL A 25 15.70 2.31 1.30
CA VAL A 25 14.43 3.02 1.51
C VAL A 25 14.52 3.92 2.73
N ASP A 26 15.09 3.45 3.84
CA ASP A 26 15.28 4.24 5.07
C ASP A 26 16.15 5.46 4.78
N GLU A 27 17.32 5.26 4.16
CA GLU A 27 18.23 6.33 3.74
C GLU A 27 17.54 7.34 2.82
N LEU A 28 16.74 6.86 1.86
CA LEU A 28 16.00 7.70 0.92
C LEU A 28 14.98 8.58 1.63
N VAL A 29 14.18 8.02 2.53
CA VAL A 29 13.15 8.78 3.27
C VAL A 29 13.81 9.76 4.24
N GLU A 30 14.88 9.36 4.92
CA GLU A 30 15.67 10.24 5.79
C GLU A 30 16.26 11.43 5.02
N ALA A 31 16.70 11.22 3.79
CA ALA A 31 17.26 12.27 2.93
C ALA A 31 16.21 13.31 2.47
N VAL A 32 14.91 13.00 2.50
CA VAL A 32 13.86 13.99 2.21
C VAL A 32 13.72 14.93 3.42
N PRO A 33 13.94 16.25 3.25
CA PRO A 33 13.75 17.23 4.32
C PRO A 33 12.34 17.15 4.88
N GLU A 34 12.17 17.29 6.19
CA GLU A 34 10.84 17.24 6.83
C GLU A 34 9.87 18.27 6.25
N SER A 35 10.35 19.45 5.84
CA SER A 35 9.55 20.48 5.16
C SER A 35 8.95 20.02 3.84
N ASP A 36 9.57 19.02 3.21
CA ASP A 36 9.22 18.52 1.88
C ASP A 36 8.46 17.19 1.96
N ARG A 37 8.31 16.61 3.16
CA ARG A 37 7.50 15.41 3.42
C ARG A 37 6.01 15.78 3.46
N ASN A 38 5.45 15.97 2.28
CA ASN A 38 4.03 16.29 2.08
C ASN A 38 3.33 15.23 1.23
N GLU A 39 2.02 15.41 1.01
CA GLU A 39 1.16 14.49 0.27
C GLU A 39 1.62 14.22 -1.18
N GLY A 40 2.49 15.06 -1.75
CA GLY A 40 3.11 14.82 -3.05
C GLY A 40 3.97 13.55 -3.12
N LEU A 41 4.31 12.95 -1.98
CA LEU A 41 5.00 11.66 -1.90
C LEU A 41 4.07 10.45 -2.08
N ILE A 42 2.74 10.63 -1.94
CA ILE A 42 1.79 9.52 -2.04
C ILE A 42 1.85 8.88 -3.43
N GLU A 43 1.78 9.68 -4.49
CA GLU A 43 1.75 9.18 -5.86
C GLU A 43 2.99 8.34 -6.23
N PRO A 44 4.24 8.82 -6.06
CA PRO A 44 5.41 8.03 -6.42
C PRO A 44 5.53 6.73 -5.61
N ILE A 45 5.07 6.71 -4.35
CA ILE A 45 5.08 5.49 -3.54
C ILE A 45 4.08 4.46 -4.10
N PHE A 46 2.86 4.87 -4.42
CA PHE A 46 1.88 3.95 -5.00
C PHE A 46 2.29 3.47 -6.39
N ALA A 47 2.83 4.36 -7.23
CA ALA A 47 3.36 3.98 -8.53
C ALA A 47 4.50 2.94 -8.40
N PHE A 48 5.35 3.07 -7.38
CA PHE A 48 6.39 2.08 -7.09
C PHE A 48 5.80 0.73 -6.64
N PHE A 49 4.78 0.73 -5.78
CA PHE A 49 4.09 -0.51 -5.40
C PHE A 49 3.41 -1.19 -6.59
N GLU A 50 2.88 -0.41 -7.53
CA GLU A 50 2.22 -0.89 -8.74
C GLU A 50 3.22 -1.47 -9.74
N ALA A 51 4.41 -0.88 -9.85
CA ALA A 51 5.52 -1.38 -10.65
C ALA A 51 6.09 -2.71 -10.11
N HIS A 52 5.97 -2.94 -8.80
CA HIS A 52 6.49 -4.10 -8.09
C HIS A 52 5.40 -4.82 -7.27
N PRO A 53 4.35 -5.36 -7.93
CA PRO A 53 3.12 -5.74 -7.27
C PRO A 53 3.25 -6.96 -6.36
N LEU A 54 4.30 -7.78 -6.52
CA LEU A 54 4.53 -9.01 -5.76
C LEU A 54 5.59 -8.89 -4.68
N ASP A 55 6.38 -7.82 -4.71
CA ASP A 55 7.52 -7.65 -3.81
C ASP A 55 7.06 -7.16 -2.44
N ASP A 56 7.63 -7.76 -1.40
CA ASP A 56 7.41 -7.34 -0.02
C ASP A 56 8.30 -6.14 0.29
N MET A 57 7.71 -4.96 0.48
CA MET A 57 8.44 -3.72 0.74
C MET A 57 8.70 -3.49 2.23
N GLY A 58 8.74 -4.58 3.00
CA GLY A 58 8.63 -4.57 4.44
C GLY A 58 7.16 -4.46 4.83
N ALA A 59 6.62 -5.48 5.49
CA ALA A 59 5.25 -5.49 5.97
C ALA A 59 5.20 -5.42 7.51
N PRO A 60 5.08 -4.24 8.14
CA PRO A 60 5.14 -2.90 7.56
C PRO A 60 6.58 -2.37 7.46
N GLY A 61 6.83 -1.60 6.42
CA GLY A 61 8.12 -1.03 6.06
C GLY A 61 7.99 0.47 5.90
N THR A 62 9.13 1.12 5.68
CA THR A 62 9.24 2.58 5.80
C THR A 62 8.37 3.35 4.81
N LEU A 63 8.17 2.85 3.58
CA LEU A 63 7.26 3.47 2.62
C LEU A 63 5.79 3.43 3.10
N VAL A 64 5.37 2.32 3.71
CA VAL A 64 4.02 2.18 4.26
C VAL A 64 3.85 3.12 5.44
N HIS A 65 4.82 3.18 6.37
CA HIS A 65 4.77 4.08 7.51
C HIS A 65 4.76 5.56 7.12
N LEU A 66 5.57 5.94 6.14
CA LEU A 66 5.56 7.29 5.58
C LEU A 66 4.17 7.63 5.00
N THR A 67 3.59 6.71 4.23
CA THR A 67 2.27 6.90 3.63
C THR A 67 1.16 6.99 4.68
N GLU A 68 1.21 6.15 5.71
CA GLU A 68 0.27 6.16 6.83
C GLU A 68 0.26 7.50 7.58
N GLY A 69 1.40 8.22 7.61
CA GLY A 69 1.50 9.57 8.17
C GLY A 69 0.63 10.60 7.46
N PHE A 70 0.23 10.34 6.20
CA PHE A 70 -0.68 11.20 5.44
C PHE A 70 -2.15 10.78 5.56
N TYR A 71 -2.53 9.93 6.53
CA TYR A 71 -3.94 9.60 6.72
C TYR A 71 -4.77 10.85 7.08
N PRO A 72 -5.93 11.10 6.44
CA PRO A 72 -6.67 10.22 5.52
C PRO A 72 -6.40 10.47 4.01
N SER A 73 -5.51 11.38 3.64
CA SER A 73 -5.30 11.86 2.27
C SER A 73 -4.94 10.77 1.26
N TYR A 74 -4.19 9.73 1.67
CA TYR A 74 -3.81 8.63 0.75
C TYR A 74 -4.95 7.62 0.46
N THR A 75 -6.05 7.67 1.22
CA THR A 75 -7.07 6.61 1.19
C THR A 75 -7.77 6.48 -0.15
N GLU A 76 -7.98 7.59 -0.87
CA GLU A 76 -8.56 7.56 -2.21
C GLU A 76 -7.59 6.92 -3.22
N ARG A 77 -6.30 7.28 -3.16
CA ARG A 77 -5.27 6.69 -4.01
C ARG A 77 -5.08 5.20 -3.76
N LEU A 78 -5.20 4.77 -2.50
CA LEU A 78 -5.19 3.35 -2.13
C LEU A 78 -6.33 2.56 -2.77
N LEU A 79 -7.55 3.09 -2.69
CA LEU A 79 -8.73 2.44 -3.28
C LEU A 79 -8.64 2.40 -4.81
N ASP A 80 -8.07 3.43 -5.42
CA ASP A 80 -7.82 3.44 -6.86
C ASP A 80 -6.78 2.39 -7.25
N SER A 81 -5.65 2.32 -6.53
CA SER A 81 -4.59 1.31 -6.74
C SER A 81 -5.14 -0.12 -6.68
N LEU A 82 -5.98 -0.42 -5.69
CA LEU A 82 -6.63 -1.72 -5.56
C LEU A 82 -7.57 -2.07 -6.72
N ARG A 83 -8.11 -1.07 -7.41
CA ARG A 83 -9.03 -1.29 -8.54
C ARG A 83 -8.28 -1.40 -9.87
N THR A 84 -7.20 -0.65 -10.04
CA THR A 84 -6.48 -0.54 -11.32
C THR A 84 -5.31 -1.51 -11.40
N GLN A 85 -4.43 -1.52 -10.40
CA GLN A 85 -3.21 -2.33 -10.40
C GLN A 85 -2.88 -2.80 -8.97
N PRO A 86 -3.55 -3.86 -8.49
CA PRO A 86 -3.39 -4.32 -7.12
C PRO A 86 -1.95 -4.76 -6.84
N SER A 87 -1.43 -4.35 -5.69
CA SER A 87 -0.12 -4.76 -5.17
C SER A 87 -0.24 -5.39 -3.79
N TYR A 88 0.76 -6.19 -3.42
CA TYR A 88 0.88 -6.79 -2.09
C TYR A 88 0.73 -5.72 -0.99
N ASN A 89 1.46 -4.62 -1.12
CA ASN A 89 1.46 -3.52 -0.15
C ASN A 89 0.10 -2.81 -0.06
N ALA A 90 -0.57 -2.53 -1.19
CA ALA A 90 -1.90 -1.93 -1.19
C ALA A 90 -2.93 -2.83 -0.48
N ILE A 91 -2.92 -4.13 -0.76
CA ILE A 91 -3.82 -5.11 -0.11
C ILE A 91 -3.56 -5.15 1.41
N LEU A 92 -2.30 -5.16 1.83
CA LEU A 92 -1.93 -5.10 3.25
C LEU A 92 -2.41 -3.81 3.92
N MET A 93 -2.20 -2.66 3.28
CA MET A 93 -2.62 -1.37 3.81
C MET A 93 -4.14 -1.30 4.00
N ALA A 94 -4.93 -1.76 3.03
CA ALA A 94 -6.38 -1.80 3.17
C ALA A 94 -6.84 -2.74 4.29
N ASN A 95 -6.19 -3.91 4.43
CA ASN A 95 -6.45 -4.81 5.54
C ASN A 95 -6.08 -4.18 6.91
N ARG A 96 -5.01 -3.39 6.98
CA ARG A 96 -4.64 -2.64 8.20
C ARG A 96 -5.69 -1.60 8.57
N ILE A 97 -6.15 -0.82 7.60
CA ILE A 97 -7.25 0.15 7.82
C ILE A 97 -8.51 -0.57 8.32
N LEU A 98 -8.86 -1.72 7.74
CA LEU A 98 -10.01 -2.54 8.17
C LEU A 98 -9.90 -3.13 9.58
N ASN A 99 -8.68 -3.22 10.14
CA ASN A 99 -8.44 -3.62 11.52
C ASN A 99 -8.53 -2.44 12.51
N GLY A 100 -8.56 -1.21 11.99
CA GLY A 100 -8.77 0.00 12.77
C GLY A 100 -10.23 0.23 13.16
N ARG A 101 -10.47 1.37 13.81
CA ARG A 101 -11.81 1.87 14.11
C ARG A 101 -12.31 2.65 12.89
N LEU A 102 -13.34 2.11 12.25
CA LEU A 102 -13.96 2.68 11.05
C LEU A 102 -15.46 2.77 11.28
N SER A 103 -16.09 3.76 10.66
CA SER A 103 -17.55 3.75 10.46
C SER A 103 -17.97 2.55 9.60
N ASP A 104 -19.24 2.15 9.67
CA ASP A 104 -19.78 1.07 8.84
C ASP A 104 -19.65 1.38 7.35
N GLN A 105 -19.79 2.67 6.98
CA GLN A 105 -19.64 3.13 5.61
C GLN A 105 -18.20 2.95 5.10
N GLU A 106 -17.20 3.39 5.87
CA GLU A 106 -15.79 3.21 5.51
C GLU A 106 -15.42 1.73 5.45
N ARG A 107 -15.85 0.95 6.45
CA ARG A 107 -15.63 -0.49 6.50
C ARG A 107 -16.19 -1.17 5.24
N SER A 108 -17.41 -0.81 4.85
CA SER A 108 -18.05 -1.32 3.62
C SER A 108 -17.27 -0.94 2.34
N LYS A 109 -16.74 0.29 2.28
CA LYS A 109 -15.93 0.78 1.15
C LYS A 109 -14.68 -0.08 0.93
N TYR A 110 -13.89 -0.31 1.99
CA TYR A 110 -12.68 -1.14 1.90
C TYR A 110 -12.98 -2.61 1.69
N MET A 111 -14.03 -3.15 2.32
CA MET A 111 -14.46 -4.52 2.08
C MET A 111 -14.88 -4.75 0.63
N SER A 112 -15.62 -3.81 0.04
CA SER A 112 -16.02 -3.86 -1.37
C SER A 112 -14.80 -3.82 -2.28
N ALA A 113 -13.82 -2.93 -2.01
CA ALA A 113 -12.58 -2.86 -2.79
C ALA A 113 -11.78 -4.18 -2.74
N LEU A 114 -11.65 -4.83 -1.58
CA LEU A 114 -11.00 -6.15 -1.49
C LEU A 114 -11.77 -7.24 -2.25
N VAL A 115 -13.11 -7.23 -2.18
CA VAL A 115 -13.94 -8.18 -2.94
C VAL A 115 -13.81 -7.96 -4.45
N GLU A 116 -13.73 -6.71 -4.90
CA GLU A 116 -13.47 -6.37 -6.31
C GLU A 116 -12.07 -6.80 -6.74
N THR A 117 -11.06 -6.54 -5.92
CA THR A 117 -9.67 -6.97 -6.15
C THR A 117 -9.60 -8.49 -6.36
N ALA A 118 -10.32 -9.27 -5.54
CA ALA A 118 -10.35 -10.73 -5.66
C ALA A 118 -10.93 -11.24 -7.00
N LYS A 119 -11.72 -10.40 -7.69
CA LYS A 119 -12.37 -10.70 -8.98
C LYS A 119 -11.58 -10.15 -10.17
N THR A 120 -10.48 -9.43 -9.94
CA THR A 120 -9.65 -8.89 -11.01
C THR A 120 -9.15 -10.03 -11.91
N PRO A 121 -9.43 -9.99 -13.23
CA PRO A 121 -8.91 -10.97 -14.17
C PRO A 121 -7.39 -11.00 -14.15
N ASP A 122 -6.81 -12.19 -14.29
CA ASP A 122 -5.35 -12.39 -14.35
C ASP A 122 -4.55 -11.86 -13.15
N LEU A 123 -5.22 -11.63 -12.00
CA LEU A 123 -4.54 -11.28 -10.76
C LEU A 123 -3.53 -12.40 -10.42
N PRO A 124 -2.25 -12.05 -10.14
CA PRO A 124 -1.26 -13.05 -9.76
C PRO A 124 -1.73 -13.90 -8.58
N ARG A 125 -1.51 -15.21 -8.66
CA ARG A 125 -1.97 -16.18 -7.65
C ARG A 125 -1.59 -15.78 -6.22
N ALA A 126 -0.38 -15.27 -6.00
CA ALA A 126 0.06 -14.81 -4.69
C ALA A 126 -0.84 -13.70 -4.10
N LEU A 127 -1.25 -12.73 -4.92
CA LEU A 127 -2.16 -11.66 -4.50
C LEU A 127 -3.58 -12.18 -4.36
N GLN A 128 -4.02 -13.08 -5.24
CA GLN A 128 -5.32 -13.73 -5.12
C GLN A 128 -5.43 -14.47 -3.79
N ASP A 129 -4.44 -15.29 -3.43
CA ASP A 129 -4.40 -16.04 -2.17
C ASP A 129 -4.37 -15.10 -0.95
N LEU A 130 -3.66 -13.97 -1.05
CA LEU A 130 -3.61 -12.96 0.01
C LEU A 130 -4.99 -12.35 0.28
N VAL A 131 -5.67 -11.87 -0.77
CA VAL A 131 -7.00 -11.25 -0.62
C VAL A 131 -8.01 -12.27 -0.10
N HIS A 132 -8.02 -13.50 -0.63
CA HIS A 132 -8.93 -14.54 -0.16
C HIS A 132 -8.73 -14.85 1.33
N ARG A 133 -7.48 -14.96 1.78
CA ARG A 133 -7.14 -15.16 3.20
C ARG A 133 -7.71 -14.05 4.10
N PHE A 134 -7.64 -12.80 3.65
CA PHE A 134 -8.19 -11.67 4.40
C PHE A 134 -9.72 -11.67 4.43
N LEU A 135 -10.36 -11.93 3.29
CA LEU A 135 -11.82 -12.05 3.21
C LEU A 135 -12.34 -13.21 4.09
N GLU A 136 -11.68 -14.37 4.07
CA GLU A 136 -12.02 -15.52 4.92
C GLU A 136 -11.88 -15.21 6.41
N ARG A 137 -10.76 -14.58 6.81
CA ARG A 137 -10.55 -14.17 8.20
C ARG A 137 -11.65 -13.23 8.66
N ARG A 138 -12.08 -12.31 7.79
CA ARG A 138 -13.13 -11.35 8.15
C ARG A 138 -14.50 -11.99 8.30
N ARG A 139 -14.86 -12.92 7.40
CA ARG A 139 -16.10 -13.71 7.53
C ARG A 139 -16.18 -14.46 8.86
N LYS A 140 -15.05 -14.97 9.36
CA LYS A 140 -14.99 -15.64 10.67
C LYS A 140 -15.23 -14.65 11.82
N LEU A 141 -14.58 -13.49 11.79
CA LEU A 141 -14.77 -12.44 12.80
C LEU A 141 -16.23 -11.95 12.86
N ASP A 142 -16.87 -11.76 11.70
CA ASP A 142 -18.26 -11.33 11.61
C ASP A 142 -19.25 -12.41 12.09
N ALA A 143 -18.89 -13.70 12.01
CA ALA A 143 -19.70 -14.81 12.51
C ALA A 143 -19.57 -15.04 14.03
N GLU A 144 -18.49 -14.52 14.63
CA GLU A 144 -18.19 -14.62 16.07
C GLU A 144 -18.63 -13.38 16.87
N SER A 145 -19.13 -12.33 16.19
CA SER A 145 -19.59 -11.06 16.78
C SER A 145 -21.11 -11.01 16.94
#